data_AF-A0A7V8JRS9-F1
#
_entry.id   AF-A0A7V8JRS9-F1
#
_cell.length_a   1.000
_cell.length_b   1.000
_cell.length_c   1.000
_cell.angle_alpha   90.00
_cell.angle_beta   90.00
_cell.angle_gamma   90.00
#
_symmetry.space_group_name_H-M   'P 1'
#
loop_
_entity.id
_entity.type
_entity.pdbx_description
1 polymer ?
#
loop_
_entity_poly.entity_id
_entity_poly.type
_entity_poly.pdbx_seq_one_letter_code
_entity_poly.pdbx_strand_id
1 'polypeptide(L)'
;MAPSNCGSSGGACDAYSAAVKYDTGAWGVTLAHDRLRADDGSAFFGQPAGLAVARGSRDDHSYLTGYRNFGAVRLGAGVIRRALKTELETYKSRQYFVSASLPLSAQWVLDLLYTYLDANRKQANAQLPPSG
;
A
#
# COMPACT_ATOMS: atom_id res chain seq x y z
N MET A 1 6.28 0.43 -7.52
CA MET A 1 5.35 1.54 -7.76
C MET A 1 4.45 1.13 -8.91
N ALA A 2 3.14 0.98 -8.68
CA ALA A 2 2.22 0.44 -9.67
C ALA A 2 1.79 1.53 -10.68
N PRO A 3 1.60 1.18 -11.96
CA PRO A 3 1.12 2.09 -12.99
C PRO A 3 -0.37 2.35 -12.77
N SER A 4 -0.78 3.60 -12.62
CA SER A 4 -2.14 4.02 -12.97
C SER A 4 -2.21 4.10 -14.49
N ASN A 5 -3.14 3.39 -15.13
CA ASN A 5 -3.41 3.59 -16.55
C ASN A 5 -4.21 4.90 -16.67
N CYS A 6 -3.50 6.00 -16.87
CA CYS A 6 -4.13 7.26 -17.22
C CYS A 6 -4.80 7.11 -18.58
N GLY A 7 -6.07 7.47 -18.69
CA GLY A 7 -6.77 7.56 -19.96
C GLY A 7 -6.10 8.57 -20.90
N SER A 8 -6.52 8.62 -22.16
CA SER A 8 -5.98 9.55 -23.18
C SER A 8 -6.36 11.03 -22.94
N SER A 9 -7.13 11.33 -21.90
CA SER A 9 -7.52 12.67 -21.45
C SER A 9 -6.33 13.36 -20.78
N GLY A 10 -5.75 14.38 -21.42
CA GLY A 10 -4.52 15.06 -21.00
C GLY A 10 -4.62 15.95 -19.75
N GLY A 11 -5.23 15.48 -18.65
CA GLY A 11 -5.33 16.21 -17.39
C GLY A 11 -4.98 15.35 -16.16
N ALA A 12 -4.39 15.99 -15.14
CA ALA A 12 -4.42 15.60 -13.72
C ALA A 12 -4.06 14.16 -13.27
N CYS A 13 -3.35 13.39 -14.10
CA CYS A 13 -2.82 12.10 -13.71
C CYS A 13 -1.41 12.24 -13.10
N ASP A 14 -1.33 12.83 -11.91
CA ASP A 14 -0.07 13.09 -11.19
C ASP A 14 0.12 12.16 -9.99
N ALA A 15 1.39 11.91 -9.65
CA ALA A 15 1.77 11.13 -8.48
C ALA A 15 2.94 11.78 -7.74
N TYR A 16 2.97 11.59 -6.43
CA TYR A 16 4.15 11.89 -5.63
C TYR A 16 4.45 10.73 -4.67
N SER A 17 5.72 10.67 -4.30
CA SER A 17 6.26 9.76 -3.30
C SER A 17 7.18 10.54 -2.37
N ALA A 18 7.03 10.31 -1.07
CA ALA A 18 7.92 10.86 -0.07
C ALA A 18 8.29 9.78 0.95
N ALA A 19 9.56 9.74 1.36
CA ALA A 19 10.05 8.79 2.34
C ALA A 19 11.04 9.45 3.29
N VAL A 20 10.92 9.11 4.56
CA VAL A 20 11.86 9.48 5.61
C VAL A 20 12.29 8.22 6.33
N LYS A 21 13.59 8.05 6.48
CA LYS A 21 14.20 6.92 7.13
C LYS A 21 15.15 7.40 8.21
N TYR A 22 15.11 6.72 9.35
CA TYR A 22 16.12 6.82 10.39
C TYR A 22 16.69 5.44 10.67
N ASP A 23 18.01 5.33 10.71
CA ASP A 23 18.72 4.05 10.76
C ASP A 23 19.88 4.13 11.75
N THR A 24 20.04 3.08 12.53
CA THR A 24 21.17 2.85 13.43
C THR A 24 21.62 1.40 13.26
N GLY A 25 22.82 1.08 13.77
CA GLY A 25 23.29 -0.31 13.79
C GLY A 25 22.38 -1.28 14.56
N ALA A 26 21.57 -0.78 15.52
CA ALA A 26 20.71 -1.61 16.37
C ALA A 26 19.25 -1.64 15.92
N TRP A 27 18.73 -0.60 15.28
CA TRP A 27 17.33 -0.49 14.89
C TRP A 27 17.15 0.59 13.83
N GLY A 28 16.03 0.56 13.12
CA GLY A 28 15.66 1.62 12.20
C GLY A 28 14.17 1.64 11.94
N VAL A 29 13.69 2.78 11.47
CA VAL A 29 12.29 3.04 11.15
C VAL A 29 12.21 3.80 9.83
N THR A 30 11.18 3.51 9.05
CA THR A 30 10.89 4.18 7.78
C THR A 30 9.42 4.53 7.73
N LEU A 31 9.14 5.78 7.40
CA LEU A 31 7.83 6.28 7.05
C LEU A 31 7.84 6.66 5.58
N ALA A 32 6.90 6.15 4.79
CA ALA A 32 6.73 6.53 3.40
C ALA A 32 5.26 6.83 3.09
N HIS A 33 5.04 7.71 2.13
CA HIS A 33 3.71 8.04 1.64
C HIS A 33 3.74 8.27 0.13
N ASP A 34 2.87 7.55 -0.56
CA ASP A 34 2.62 7.70 -1.98
C ASP A 34 1.18 8.18 -2.18
N ARG A 35 0.99 9.07 -3.15
CA ARG A 35 -0.33 9.43 -3.67
C ARG A 35 -0.31 9.33 -5.18
N LEU A 36 -1.29 8.61 -5.71
CA LEU A 36 -1.61 8.58 -7.12
C LEU A 36 -2.95 9.28 -7.33
N ARG A 37 -3.02 10.22 -8.26
CA ARG A 37 -4.29 10.85 -8.69
C ARG A 37 -4.72 10.25 -10.01
N ALA A 38 -6.04 10.20 -10.19
CA ALA A 38 -6.67 9.74 -11.40
C ALA A 38 -7.43 10.88 -12.08
N ASP A 39 -7.56 10.75 -13.39
CA ASP A 39 -8.49 11.53 -14.21
C ASP A 39 -9.55 10.60 -14.83
N ASP A 40 -10.52 11.18 -15.53
CA ASP A 40 -11.62 10.44 -16.16
C ASP A 40 -11.10 9.32 -17.08
N GLY A 41 -11.64 8.11 -16.90
CA GLY A 41 -11.24 6.91 -17.64
C GLY A 41 -10.02 6.17 -17.07
N SER A 42 -9.45 6.63 -15.96
CA SER A 42 -8.34 5.94 -15.28
C SER A 42 -8.82 4.79 -14.39
N ALA A 43 -7.91 3.90 -14.01
CA ALA A 43 -8.14 2.92 -12.96
C ALA A 43 -6.93 2.79 -12.01
N PHE A 44 -7.19 2.33 -10.79
CA PHE A 44 -6.14 2.00 -9.82
C PHE A 44 -5.92 0.48 -9.77
N PHE A 45 -4.65 0.09 -9.67
CA PHE A 45 -4.29 -1.31 -9.55
C PHE A 45 -4.94 -1.96 -8.33
N GLY A 46 -5.54 -3.14 -8.52
CA GLY A 46 -6.21 -3.88 -7.43
C GLY A 46 -7.35 -3.09 -6.78
N GLN A 47 -8.02 -2.20 -7.51
CA GLN A 47 -9.26 -1.57 -7.05
C GLN A 47 -10.38 -2.63 -6.93
N PRO A 48 -11.19 -2.61 -5.86
CA PRO A 48 -12.41 -3.40 -5.79
C PRO A 48 -13.33 -3.15 -6.99
N ALA A 49 -14.04 -4.19 -7.44
CA ALA A 49 -15.04 -4.06 -8.49
C ALA A 49 -16.14 -3.06 -8.09
N GLY A 50 -16.66 -2.33 -9.09
CA GLY A 50 -17.75 -1.36 -8.95
C GLY A 50 -17.33 0.05 -8.51
N LEU A 51 -16.10 0.28 -8.05
CA LEU A 51 -15.65 1.64 -7.75
C LEU A 51 -15.47 2.46 -9.03
N ALA A 52 -16.31 3.48 -9.22
CA ALA A 52 -16.20 4.43 -10.32
C ALA A 52 -15.08 5.45 -10.04
N VAL A 53 -14.04 5.44 -10.88
CA VAL A 53 -12.92 6.37 -10.78
C VAL A 53 -13.15 7.51 -11.77
N ALA A 54 -13.02 8.74 -11.27
CA ALA A 54 -13.13 9.95 -12.07
C ALA A 54 -12.16 11.01 -11.55
N ARG A 55 -12.17 12.17 -12.21
CA ARG A 55 -11.38 13.33 -11.81
C ARG A 55 -11.48 13.65 -10.32
N GLY A 56 -10.34 13.74 -9.65
CA GLY A 56 -10.25 13.99 -8.21
C GLY A 56 -10.21 12.74 -7.34
N SER A 57 -10.40 11.56 -7.94
CA SER A 57 -10.12 10.28 -7.30
C SER A 57 -8.62 10.12 -7.04
N ARG A 58 -8.28 9.42 -5.95
CA ARG A 58 -6.88 9.20 -5.56
C ARG A 58 -6.68 7.91 -4.78
N ASP A 59 -5.52 7.30 -4.96
CA ASP A 59 -5.06 6.16 -4.18
C ASP A 59 -3.87 6.61 -3.32
N ASP A 60 -4.07 6.56 -2.01
CA ASP A 60 -3.09 6.95 -1.00
C ASP A 60 -2.50 5.68 -0.35
N HIS A 61 -1.18 5.48 -0.44
CA HIS A 61 -0.47 4.42 0.29
C HIS A 61 0.42 5.05 1.36
N SER A 62 0.33 4.57 2.60
CA SER A 62 1.19 5.00 3.70
C SER A 62 1.85 3.79 4.33
N TYR A 63 3.15 3.85 4.52
CA TYR A 63 3.98 2.75 5.02
C TYR A 63 4.65 3.21 6.31
N LEU A 64 4.49 2.44 7.38
CA LEU A 64 5.32 2.57 8.56
C LEU A 64 5.95 1.21 8.83
N THR A 65 7.26 1.13 8.73
CA THR A 65 8.01 -0.09 8.99
C THR A 65 9.18 0.20 9.91
N GLY A 66 9.53 -0.77 10.74
CA GLY A 66 10.71 -0.71 11.56
C GLY A 66 11.31 -2.09 11.76
N TYR A 67 12.55 -2.08 12.24
CA TYR A 67 13.26 -3.28 12.63
C TYR A 67 14.10 -3.05 13.87
N ARG A 68 14.48 -4.14 14.52
CA ARG A 68 15.49 -4.16 15.57
C ARG A 68 16.39 -5.38 15.41
N ASN A 69 17.68 -5.16 15.58
CA ASN A 69 18.71 -6.19 15.60
C ASN A 69 18.93 -6.65 17.04
N PHE A 70 19.05 -7.96 17.21
CA PHE A 70 19.40 -8.66 18.44
C PHE A 70 20.60 -9.56 18.14
N GLY A 71 21.80 -8.98 18.25
CA GLY A 71 23.00 -9.61 17.69
C GLY A 71 22.88 -9.75 16.18
N ALA A 72 22.99 -10.99 15.69
CA ALA A 72 22.86 -11.29 14.26
C ALA A 72 21.41 -11.51 13.81
N VAL A 73 20.46 -11.64 14.74
CA VAL A 73 19.02 -11.79 14.43
C VAL A 73 18.40 -10.42 14.19
N ARG A 74 17.52 -10.32 13.18
CA ARG A 74 16.74 -9.11 12.92
C ARG A 74 15.26 -9.40 12.99
N LEU A 75 14.53 -8.65 13.81
CA LEU A 75 13.06 -8.67 13.84
C LEU A 75 12.52 -7.41 13.20
N GLY A 76 11.54 -7.57 12.31
CA GLY A 76 10.90 -6.49 11.58
C GLY A 76 9.39 -6.50 11.80
N ALA A 77 8.78 -5.33 11.66
CA ALA A 77 7.34 -5.20 11.60
C ALA A 77 6.95 -3.97 10.79
N GLY A 78 5.70 -3.94 10.35
CA GLY A 78 5.17 -2.74 9.74
C GLY A 78 3.68 -2.82 9.43
N VAL A 79 3.18 -1.69 8.98
CA VAL A 79 1.83 -1.52 8.48
C VAL A 79 1.86 -0.76 7.16
N ILE A 80 1.06 -1.22 6.22
CA ILE A 80 0.78 -0.58 4.95
C ILE A 80 -0.69 -0.21 4.97
N ARG A 81 -1.00 1.08 4.97
CA ARG A 81 -2.36 1.58 4.88
C ARG A 81 -2.63 2.02 3.45
N ARG A 82 -3.73 1.54 2.88
CA ARG A 82 -4.28 2.05 1.61
C ARG A 82 -5.58 2.80 1.87
N ALA A 83 -5.74 3.95 1.22
CA ALA A 83 -7.00 4.66 1.15
C ALA A 83 -7.24 5.06 -0.31
N LEU A 84 -8.17 4.35 -0.94
CA LEU A 84 -8.63 4.65 -2.29
C LEU A 84 -9.91 5.48 -2.18
N LYS A 85 -9.83 6.74 -2.57
CA LYS A 85 -10.97 7.64 -2.66
C LYS A 85 -11.45 7.71 -4.10
N THR A 86 -12.73 7.44 -4.29
CA THR A 86 -13.44 7.60 -5.54
C THR A 86 -14.55 8.64 -5.39
N GLU A 87 -15.34 8.89 -6.43
CA GLU A 87 -16.44 9.87 -6.37
C GLU A 87 -17.48 9.53 -5.31
N LEU A 88 -17.81 8.25 -5.18
CA LEU A 88 -18.95 7.78 -4.39
C LEU A 88 -18.56 7.13 -3.06
N GLU A 89 -17.35 6.57 -2.98
CA GLU A 89 -16.95 5.76 -1.83
C GLU A 89 -15.46 5.96 -1.47
N THR A 90 -15.07 5.51 -0.28
CA THR A 90 -13.66 5.44 0.10
C THR A 90 -13.34 4.05 0.63
N TYR A 91 -12.61 3.28 -0.17
CA TYR A 91 -12.08 2.00 0.25
C TYR A 91 -10.84 2.19 1.13
N LYS A 92 -10.80 1.50 2.28
CA LYS A 92 -9.67 1.54 3.21
C LYS A 92 -9.23 0.12 3.56
N SER A 93 -7.92 -0.10 3.51
CA SER A 93 -7.31 -1.33 4.01
C SER A 93 -6.04 -1.05 4.80
N ARG A 94 -5.70 -1.99 5.68
CA ARG A 94 -4.46 -2.02 6.45
C ARG A 94 -3.88 -3.41 6.33
N GLN A 95 -2.66 -3.50 5.83
CA GLN A 95 -1.88 -4.72 5.82
C GLN A 95 -0.79 -4.62 6.88
N TYR A 96 -0.84 -5.50 7.86
CA TYR A 96 0.17 -5.63 8.90
C TYR A 96 1.12 -6.75 8.54
N PHE A 97 2.39 -6.60 8.88
CA PHE A 97 3.35 -7.68 8.73
C PHE A 97 4.35 -7.70 9.89
N VAL A 98 4.86 -8.89 10.18
CA VAL A 98 5.98 -9.13 11.08
C VAL A 98 6.96 -10.07 10.39
N SER A 99 8.25 -9.85 10.62
CA SER A 99 9.31 -10.65 10.01
C SER A 99 10.43 -10.95 10.99
N ALA A 100 11.16 -12.03 10.70
CA ALA A 100 12.38 -12.40 11.41
C ALA A 100 13.41 -12.89 10.39
N SER A 101 14.66 -12.47 10.54
CA SER A 101 15.81 -12.99 9.79
C SER A 101 16.78 -13.61 10.78
N LEU A 102 17.00 -14.91 10.62
CA LEU A 102 17.72 -15.77 11.56
C LEU A 102 18.93 -16.37 10.85
N PRO A 103 20.16 -15.88 11.09
CA PRO A 103 21.36 -16.54 10.60
C PRO A 103 21.55 -17.84 11.39
N LEU A 104 21.29 -18.98 10.74
CA LEU A 104 21.44 -20.30 11.33
C LEU A 104 22.92 -20.75 11.33
N SER A 105 23.69 -20.31 10.33
CA SER A 105 25.14 -20.49 10.25
C SER A 105 25.76 -19.45 9.29
N ALA A 106 27.07 -19.50 9.05
CA ALA A 106 27.76 -18.59 8.13
C ALA A 106 27.26 -18.67 6.66
N GLN A 107 26.57 -19.75 6.30
CA GLN A 107 26.10 -20.01 4.93
C GLN A 107 24.58 -19.96 4.80
N TRP A 108 23.85 -19.92 5.93
CA TRP A 108 22.41 -20.12 5.96
C TRP A 108 21.72 -19.03 6.77
N VAL A 109 20.77 -18.36 6.13
CA VAL A 109 19.84 -17.42 6.76
C VAL A 109 18.42 -17.92 6.50
N LEU A 110 17.61 -17.96 7.55
CA LEU A 110 16.19 -18.27 7.47
C LEU A 110 15.38 -16.98 7.65
N ASP A 111 14.58 -16.64 6.65
CA ASP A 111 13.65 -15.52 6.71
C ASP A 111 12.22 -16.02 6.94
N LEU A 112 11.55 -15.40 7.91
CA LEU A 112 10.16 -15.65 8.26
C LEU A 112 9.37 -14.36 8.03
N LEU A 113 8.20 -14.48 7.40
CA LEU A 113 7.28 -13.37 7.16
C LEU A 113 5.86 -13.83 7.42
N TYR A 114 5.15 -13.09 8.27
CA TYR A 114 3.71 -13.21 8.45
C TYR A 114 3.04 -11.89 8.06
N THR A 115 1.92 -11.99 7.34
CA THR A 115 1.14 -10.82 6.90
C THR A 115 -0.34 -11.03 7.18
N TYR A 116 -1.02 -9.97 7.57
CA TYR A 116 -2.46 -9.94 7.84
C TYR A 116 -3.09 -8.72 7.17
N LEU A 117 -4.17 -8.94 6.40
CA LEU A 117 -4.89 -7.88 5.70
C LEU A 117 -6.25 -7.63 6.36
N ASP A 118 -6.41 -6.45 6.92
CA ASP A 118 -7.70 -5.91 7.35
C ASP A 118 -8.25 -4.99 6.26
N ALA A 119 -9.34 -5.40 5.62
CA ALA A 119 -9.99 -4.67 4.54
C ALA A 119 -11.48 -4.53 4.83
N ASN A 120 -11.94 -3.31 5.09
CA ASN A 120 -13.36 -3.05 5.31
C ASN A 120 -14.07 -2.92 3.96
N ARG A 121 -14.70 -4.01 3.51
CA ARG A 121 -15.45 -4.08 2.23
C ARG A 121 -16.89 -3.59 2.31
N LYS A 122 -17.39 -3.19 3.49
CA LYS A 122 -18.80 -2.79 3.65
C LYS A 122 -19.18 -1.48 2.92
N GLN A 123 -18.19 -0.72 2.46
CA GLN A 123 -18.34 0.51 1.66
C GLN A 123 -17.85 0.30 0.21
N ALA A 124 -17.96 -0.92 -0.31
CA ALA A 124 -17.71 -1.25 -1.71
C ALA A 124 -18.99 -1.84 -2.33
N ASN A 125 -20.15 -1.29 -1.94
CA ASN A 125 -21.46 -1.70 -2.43
C ASN A 125 -21.80 -0.95 -3.73
N ALA A 126 -20.81 -0.82 -4.61
CA ALA A 126 -21.10 -0.51 -5.98
C ALA A 126 -21.74 -1.74 -6.61
N GLN A 127 -23.08 -1.77 -6.57
CA GLN A 127 -23.87 -2.69 -7.36
C GLN A 127 -23.42 -2.59 -8.81
N LEU A 128 -23.09 -3.75 -9.39
CA LEU A 128 -22.95 -3.86 -10.84
C LEU A 128 -24.24 -3.30 -11.45
N PRO A 129 -24.17 -2.35 -12.41
CA PRO A 129 -25.36 -1.98 -13.15
C PRO A 129 -25.92 -3.25 -13.80
N PRO A 130 -27.25 -3.47 -13.76
CA PRO A 130 -27.84 -4.66 -14.37
C PRO A 130 -27.45 -4.69 -15.84
N SER A 131 -26.83 -5.79 -16.26
CA SER A 131 -26.62 -6.10 -17.67
C SER A 131 -28.01 -6.29 -18.30
N GLY A 132 -28.44 -5.29 -19.05
CA GLY A 132 -29.57 -5.40 -19.98
C GLY A 132 -29.24 -6.31 -21.15
#